data_AF-Q65PR8-F1
#
_entry.id   AF-Q65PR8-F1
#
_cell.length_a   1.000
_cell.length_b   1.000
_cell.length_c   1.000
_cell.angle_alpha   90.00
_cell.angle_beta   90.00
_cell.angle_gamma   90.00
#
_symmetry.space_group_name_H-M   'P 1'
#
loop_
_entity.id
_entity.type
_entity.pdbx_description
1 polymer ?
#
loop_
_entity_poly.entity_id
_entity_poly.type
_entity_poly.pdbx_seq_one_letter_code
_entity_poly.pdbx_strand_id
1 'polypeptide(L)'
;MKLKLKKLLHSEHPQHEILAFAMMGIGLILICNDFYFFWPPFAVEVLNDDLVGGIFIAIGVWLFSWAISNKNSISTNRNLLIITAGLLAFEAIAEFCHGYISGHPHMFTAGFLEVIILLFDFSIISKSKKHNY
;
A
#
# COMPACT_ATOMS: atom_id res chain seq x y z
N MET A 1 20.70 -21.54 6.01
CA MET A 1 20.37 -20.20 5.48
C MET A 1 19.51 -20.25 4.22
N LYS A 2 19.91 -20.97 3.15
CA LYS A 2 19.14 -21.08 1.88
C LYS A 2 17.69 -21.56 2.03
N LEU A 3 17.40 -22.52 2.91
CA LEU A 3 16.05 -23.04 3.16
C LEU A 3 15.10 -22.02 3.81
N LYS A 4 15.60 -21.18 4.73
CA LYS A 4 14.82 -20.10 5.35
C LYS A 4 14.49 -19.01 4.32
N LEU A 5 15.45 -18.65 3.47
CA LEU A 5 15.25 -17.65 2.42
C LEU A 5 14.26 -18.13 1.35
N LYS A 6 14.32 -19.42 0.96
CA LYS A 6 13.35 -20.02 0.02
C LYS A 6 11.92 -20.02 0.56
N LYS A 7 11.74 -20.24 1.87
CA LYS A 7 10.44 -20.19 2.55
C LYS A 7 9.92 -18.75 2.71
N LEU A 8 10.82 -17.77 2.70
CA LEU A 8 10.53 -16.33 2.72
C LEU A 8 10.12 -15.78 1.35
N LEU A 9 10.47 -16.46 0.27
CA LEU A 9 10.13 -16.10 -1.12
C LEU A 9 8.95 -16.92 -1.69
N HIS A 10 8.53 -17.97 -1.00
CA HIS A 10 7.42 -18.85 -1.35
C HIS A 10 6.56 -19.09 -0.10
N SER A 11 5.80 -18.09 0.33
CA SER A 11 4.72 -18.33 1.30
C SER A 11 3.46 -18.85 0.61
N GLU A 12 2.48 -19.24 1.42
CA GLU A 12 1.14 -19.58 0.94
C GLU A 12 0.38 -18.36 0.37
N HIS A 13 0.89 -17.15 0.63
CA HIS A 13 0.20 -15.89 0.30
C HIS A 13 1.12 -14.88 -0.41
N PRO A 14 1.76 -15.25 -1.54
CA PRO A 14 2.74 -14.40 -2.22
C PRO A 14 2.14 -13.08 -2.72
N GLN A 15 0.83 -13.05 -2.99
CA GLN A 15 0.14 -11.81 -3.39
C GLN A 15 0.09 -10.78 -2.26
N HIS A 16 -0.08 -11.24 -1.01
CA HIS A 16 -0.08 -10.36 0.16
C HIS A 16 1.33 -9.86 0.44
N GLU A 17 2.36 -10.69 0.27
CA GLU A 17 3.75 -10.23 0.40
C GLU A 17 4.10 -9.12 -0.59
N ILE A 18 3.73 -9.29 -1.87
CA ILE A 18 3.94 -8.26 -2.91
C ILE A 18 3.23 -6.97 -2.52
N LEU A 19 1.96 -7.05 -2.10
CA LEU A 19 1.19 -5.89 -1.67
C LEU A 19 1.83 -5.21 -0.45
N ALA A 20 2.31 -5.99 0.52
CA ALA A 20 3.00 -5.47 1.69
C ALA A 20 4.28 -4.71 1.33
N PHE A 21 5.09 -5.25 0.43
CA PHE A 21 6.30 -4.56 -0.05
C PHE A 21 5.97 -3.29 -0.82
N ALA A 22 4.90 -3.29 -1.62
CA ALA A 22 4.42 -2.08 -2.28
C ALA A 22 4.05 -1.00 -1.24
N MET A 23 3.24 -1.35 -0.23
CA MET A 23 2.85 -0.43 0.85
C MET A 23 4.05 0.11 1.63
N MET A 24 5.03 -0.74 1.97
CA MET A 24 6.24 -0.29 2.65
C MET A 24 7.10 0.62 1.76
N GLY A 25 7.20 0.31 0.46
CA GLY A 25 7.93 1.13 -0.51
C GLY A 25 7.33 2.52 -0.67
N ILE A 26 6.01 2.60 -0.81
CA ILE A 26 5.24 3.85 -0.84
C ILE A 26 5.51 4.65 0.44
N GLY A 27 5.30 4.04 1.61
CA GLY A 27 5.49 4.74 2.88
C GLY A 27 6.92 5.25 3.10
N LEU A 28 7.93 4.52 2.60
CA LEU A 28 9.32 4.98 2.60
C LEU A 28 9.54 6.17 1.65
N ILE A 29 8.92 6.17 0.47
CA ILE A 29 8.98 7.30 -0.45
C ILE A 29 8.40 8.55 0.21
N LEU A 30 7.24 8.43 0.88
CA LEU A 30 6.61 9.55 1.57
C LEU A 30 7.50 10.12 2.70
N ILE A 31 8.05 9.26 3.57
CA ILE A 31 8.95 9.68 4.66
C ILE A 31 10.24 10.30 4.12
N CYS A 32 10.76 9.83 2.99
CA CYS A 32 12.00 10.38 2.44
C CYS A 32 11.80 11.67 1.62
N ASN A 33 10.55 12.13 1.43
CA ASN A 33 10.24 13.31 0.63
C ASN A 33 9.33 14.28 1.40
N ASP A 34 9.93 15.13 2.23
CA ASP A 34 9.25 16.16 3.05
C ASP A 34 8.36 17.15 2.26
N PHE A 35 8.54 17.22 0.94
CA PHE A 35 7.80 18.13 0.05
C PHE A 35 7.16 17.38 -1.12
N TYR A 36 6.80 16.11 -0.92
CA TYR A 36 6.15 15.30 -1.94
C TYR A 36 4.82 15.92 -2.39
N PHE A 37 3.95 16.22 -1.43
CA PHE A 37 2.70 16.94 -1.66
C PHE A 37 2.92 18.44 -1.49
N PHE A 38 2.35 19.25 -2.37
CA PHE A 38 2.45 20.72 -2.33
C PHE A 38 1.07 21.40 -2.48
N TRP A 39 0.00 20.62 -2.54
CA TRP A 39 -1.38 21.08 -2.65
C TRP A 39 -2.36 20.12 -1.93
N PRO A 40 -3.49 20.57 -1.38
CA PRO A 40 -3.87 21.96 -1.20
C PRO A 40 -3.04 22.63 -0.09
N PRO A 41 -2.76 23.95 -0.17
CA PRO A 41 -1.85 24.64 0.75
C PRO A 41 -2.17 24.45 2.23
N PHE A 42 -3.45 24.29 2.57
CA PHE A 42 -3.91 24.11 3.95
C PHE A 42 -3.65 22.70 4.52
N ALA A 43 -3.33 21.71 3.68
CA ALA A 43 -3.12 20.32 4.08
C ALA A 43 -1.69 19.82 3.84
N VAL A 44 -0.81 20.63 3.23
CA VAL A 44 0.57 20.24 2.87
C VAL A 44 1.34 19.73 4.09
N GLU A 45 1.24 20.42 5.23
CA GLU A 45 1.94 20.00 6.46
C GLU A 45 1.47 18.63 6.95
N VAL A 46 0.18 18.33 6.83
CA VAL A 46 -0.38 17.04 7.26
C VAL A 46 -0.05 15.93 6.26
N LEU A 47 -0.13 16.22 4.97
CA LEU A 47 0.10 15.23 3.90
C LEU A 47 1.55 14.76 3.84
N ASN A 48 2.51 15.65 4.16
CA ASN A 48 3.94 15.31 4.21
C ASN A 48 4.45 15.00 5.62
N ASP A 49 3.55 14.86 6.61
CA ASP A 49 3.98 14.38 7.92
C ASP A 49 4.46 12.93 7.78
N ASP A 50 5.63 12.63 8.36
CA ASP A 50 6.21 11.28 8.43
C ASP A 50 5.21 10.23 8.94
N LEU A 51 4.22 10.64 9.74
CA LEU A 51 3.13 9.80 10.21
C LEU A 51 2.33 9.20 9.05
N VAL A 52 2.10 9.95 7.96
CA VAL A 52 1.37 9.45 6.78
C VAL A 52 2.13 8.28 6.17
N GLY A 53 3.39 8.46 5.82
CA GLY A 53 4.23 7.37 5.32
C GLY A 53 4.41 6.24 6.35
N GLY A 54 4.45 6.57 7.64
CA GLY A 54 4.50 5.62 8.74
C GLY A 54 3.28 4.71 8.81
N ILE A 55 2.07 5.22 8.51
CA ILE A 55 0.85 4.41 8.41
C ILE A 55 0.96 3.39 7.28
N PHE A 56 1.45 3.81 6.10
CA PHE A 56 1.67 2.89 4.97
C PHE A 56 2.66 1.78 5.32
N ILE A 57 3.78 2.12 5.96
CA ILE A 57 4.76 1.12 6.44
C ILE A 57 4.11 0.19 7.47
N ALA A 58 3.39 0.73 8.45
CA ALA A 58 2.77 -0.07 9.52
C ALA A 58 1.75 -1.07 8.96
N ILE A 59 0.89 -0.64 8.03
CA ILE A 59 -0.06 -1.51 7.35
C ILE A 59 0.67 -2.54 6.49
N GLY A 60 1.72 -2.16 5.76
CA GLY A 60 2.56 -3.09 4.99
C GLY A 60 3.20 -4.17 5.88
N VAL A 61 3.77 -3.79 7.02
CA VAL A 61 4.35 -4.73 8.00
C VAL A 61 3.28 -5.67 8.56
N TRP A 62 2.08 -5.16 8.87
CA TRP A 62 0.99 -5.99 9.37
C TRP A 62 0.49 -6.98 8.31
N LEU A 63 0.37 -6.53 7.06
CA LEU A 63 -0.04 -7.36 5.93
C LEU A 63 1.01 -8.44 5.61
N PHE A 64 2.30 -8.12 5.70
CA PHE A 64 3.39 -9.10 5.60
C PHE A 64 3.35 -10.11 6.75
N SER A 65 3.17 -9.62 7.99
CA SER A 65 3.09 -10.48 9.18
C SER A 65 1.90 -11.43 9.12
N TRP A 66 0.78 -10.97 8.58
CA TRP A 66 -0.36 -11.82 8.26
C TRP A 66 0.06 -12.86 7.21
N ALA A 67 0.62 -12.46 6.06
CA ALA A 67 0.99 -13.38 4.98
C ALA A 67 1.89 -14.57 5.40
N ILE A 68 2.80 -14.36 6.36
CA ILE A 68 3.75 -15.40 6.81
C ILE A 68 3.29 -16.17 8.05
N SER A 69 2.18 -15.78 8.68
CA SER A 69 1.67 -16.40 9.89
C SER A 69 0.84 -17.65 9.57
N ASN A 70 0.95 -18.69 10.39
CA ASN A 70 0.20 -19.94 10.24
C ASN A 70 -1.18 -19.92 10.93
N LYS A 71 -1.53 -18.81 11.62
CA LYS A 71 -2.77 -18.68 12.41
C LYS A 71 -3.47 -17.37 12.09
N ASN A 72 -4.10 -17.32 10.93
CA ASN A 72 -4.66 -16.09 10.40
C ASN A 72 -6.18 -16.10 10.40
N SER A 73 -6.78 -15.03 10.93
CA SER A 73 -8.22 -14.84 10.82
C SER A 73 -8.57 -14.25 9.45
N ILE A 74 -9.61 -14.79 8.82
CA ILE A 74 -10.17 -14.29 7.55
C ILE A 74 -10.68 -12.84 7.73
N SER A 75 -11.23 -12.52 8.90
CA SER A 75 -11.71 -11.17 9.22
C SER A 75 -10.57 -10.15 9.24
N THR A 76 -9.43 -10.50 9.85
CA THR A 76 -8.22 -9.66 9.88
C THR A 76 -7.73 -9.40 8.46
N ASN A 77 -7.68 -10.44 7.61
CA ASN A 77 -7.27 -10.26 6.22
C ASN A 77 -8.16 -9.25 5.49
N ARG A 78 -9.48 -9.46 5.56
CA ARG A 78 -10.44 -8.61 4.86
C ARG A 78 -10.34 -7.16 5.31
N ASN A 79 -10.18 -6.91 6.61
CA ASN A 79 -10.03 -5.56 7.14
C ASN A 79 -8.71 -4.93 6.67
N LEU A 80 -7.61 -5.68 6.67
CA LEU A 80 -6.31 -5.20 6.19
C LEU A 80 -6.35 -4.80 4.70
N LEU A 81 -6.98 -5.62 3.86
CA LEU A 81 -7.14 -5.32 2.44
C LEU A 81 -8.06 -4.10 2.23
N ILE A 82 -9.17 -3.98 2.97
CA ILE A 82 -10.03 -2.79 2.87
C ILE A 82 -9.28 -1.49 3.29
N ILE A 83 -8.48 -1.55 4.36
CA ILE A 83 -7.67 -0.41 4.80
C ILE A 83 -6.62 -0.08 3.74
N THR A 84 -5.95 -1.09 3.18
CA THR A 84 -4.96 -0.93 2.11
C THR A 84 -5.57 -0.26 0.88
N ALA A 85 -6.72 -0.73 0.42
CA ALA A 85 -7.46 -0.09 -0.68
C ALA A 85 -7.81 1.36 -0.39
N GLY A 86 -8.22 1.67 0.84
CA GLY A 86 -8.54 3.05 1.25
C GLY A 86 -7.32 3.97 1.19
N LEU A 87 -6.17 3.50 1.66
CA LEU A 87 -4.91 4.26 1.62
C LEU A 87 -4.42 4.48 0.19
N LEU A 88 -4.39 3.44 -0.64
CA LEU A 88 -3.99 3.54 -2.05
C LEU A 88 -4.91 4.46 -2.86
N ALA A 89 -6.23 4.39 -2.61
CA ALA A 89 -7.18 5.28 -3.27
C ALA A 89 -6.99 6.74 -2.83
N PHE A 90 -6.75 6.98 -1.54
CA PHE A 90 -6.48 8.31 -1.01
C PHE A 90 -5.23 8.93 -1.66
N GLU A 91 -4.14 8.18 -1.71
CA GLU A 91 -2.87 8.61 -2.31
C GLU A 91 -3.00 8.87 -3.81
N ALA A 92 -3.58 7.92 -4.57
CA ALA A 92 -3.79 8.11 -6.00
C ALA A 92 -4.60 9.37 -6.30
N ILE A 93 -5.67 9.64 -5.54
CA ILE A 93 -6.46 10.87 -5.68
C ILE A 93 -5.61 12.10 -5.40
N ALA A 94 -4.84 12.08 -4.30
CA ALA A 94 -3.95 13.19 -3.96
C ALA A 94 -2.97 13.46 -5.11
N GLU A 95 -2.30 12.44 -5.62
CA GLU A 95 -1.32 12.56 -6.70
C GLU A 95 -1.95 13.02 -8.02
N PHE A 96 -3.14 12.53 -8.39
CA PHE A 96 -3.87 13.03 -9.55
C PHE A 96 -4.25 14.50 -9.40
N CYS A 97 -4.71 14.93 -8.23
CA CYS A 97 -4.97 16.34 -7.96
C CYS A 97 -3.71 17.20 -8.10
N HIS A 98 -2.56 16.72 -7.59
CA HIS A 98 -1.28 17.41 -7.71
C HIS A 98 -0.79 17.48 -9.16
N GLY A 99 -0.86 16.37 -9.88
CA GLY A 99 -0.52 16.29 -11.29
C GLY A 99 -1.36 17.27 -12.11
N TYR A 100 -2.67 17.32 -11.86
CA TYR A 100 -3.57 18.25 -12.56
C TYR A 100 -3.23 19.72 -12.30
N ILE A 101 -2.92 20.07 -11.05
CA ILE A 101 -2.70 21.47 -10.66
C ILE A 101 -1.30 21.97 -11.04
N SER A 102 -0.29 21.13 -10.90
CA SER A 102 1.10 21.54 -11.13
C SER A 102 1.63 21.20 -12.51
N GLY A 103 0.97 20.29 -13.24
CA GLY A 103 1.46 19.77 -14.51
C GLY A 103 2.68 18.85 -14.40
N HIS A 104 3.11 18.44 -13.20
CA HIS A 104 4.25 17.54 -13.03
C HIS A 104 3.89 16.10 -13.47
N PRO A 105 4.51 15.57 -14.54
CA PRO A 105 4.17 14.23 -15.06
C PRO A 105 4.41 13.12 -14.04
N HIS A 106 5.39 13.27 -13.15
CA HIS A 106 5.71 12.30 -12.10
C HIS A 106 4.50 11.99 -11.21
N MET A 107 3.69 13.00 -10.89
CA MET A 107 2.50 12.83 -10.04
C MET A 107 1.42 11.99 -10.72
N PHE A 108 1.28 12.10 -12.04
CA PHE A 108 0.37 11.23 -12.80
C PHE A 108 0.90 9.79 -12.88
N THR A 109 2.21 9.63 -13.06
CA THR A 109 2.82 8.29 -13.14
C THR A 109 2.81 7.57 -11.82
N ALA A 110 2.98 8.30 -10.71
CA ALA A 110 2.71 7.80 -9.37
C ALA A 110 1.24 7.41 -9.32
N GLY A 111 0.27 8.34 -9.27
CA GLY A 111 -1.15 7.96 -9.08
C GLY A 111 -1.70 6.84 -9.97
N PHE A 112 -1.20 6.69 -11.20
CA PHE A 112 -1.48 5.52 -12.03
C PHE A 112 -0.93 4.19 -11.49
N LEU A 113 0.31 4.14 -11.00
CA LEU A 113 0.90 3.00 -10.29
C LEU A 113 0.08 2.63 -9.04
N GLU A 114 -0.31 3.60 -8.21
CA GLU A 114 -1.13 3.39 -7.02
C GLU A 114 -2.49 2.79 -7.40
N VAL A 115 -3.09 3.23 -8.52
CA VAL A 115 -4.29 2.60 -9.08
C VAL A 115 -4.03 1.14 -9.52
N ILE A 116 -2.90 0.83 -10.14
CA ILE A 116 -2.55 -0.57 -10.47
C ILE A 116 -2.46 -1.43 -9.21
N ILE A 117 -1.82 -0.91 -8.16
CA ILE A 117 -1.68 -1.62 -6.87
C ILE A 117 -3.05 -1.77 -6.20
N LEU A 118 -3.92 -0.76 -6.26
CA LEU A 118 -5.30 -0.83 -5.78
C LEU A 118 -6.11 -1.91 -6.51
N LEU A 119 -6.00 -1.98 -7.84
CA LEU A 119 -6.64 -3.04 -8.63
C LEU A 119 -6.09 -4.43 -8.28
N PHE A 120 -4.79 -4.51 -7.97
CA PHE A 120 -4.17 -5.73 -7.49
C PHE A 120 -4.74 -6.14 -6.12
N ASP A 121 -4.91 -5.21 -5.19
CA ASP A 121 -5.57 -5.45 -3.90
C ASP A 121 -7.02 -5.95 -4.09
N PHE A 122 -7.81 -5.29 -4.95
CA PHE A 122 -9.15 -5.76 -5.30
C PHE A 122 -9.17 -7.17 -5.91
N SER A 123 -8.15 -7.55 -6.68
CA SER A 123 -7.98 -8.92 -7.18
C SER A 123 -7.85 -9.93 -6.03
N ILE A 124 -7.11 -9.57 -4.98
CA ILE A 124 -6.93 -10.40 -3.78
C ILE A 124 -8.25 -10.51 -3.00
N ILE A 125 -8.92 -9.37 -2.75
CA ILE A 125 -10.23 -9.33 -2.07
C ILE A 125 -11.27 -10.21 -2.79
N SER A 126 -11.33 -10.11 -4.12
CA SER A 126 -12.27 -10.87 -4.94
C SER A 126 -12.03 -12.39 -4.85
N LYS A 127 -10.77 -12.82 -4.89
CA LYS A 127 -10.38 -14.23 -4.71
C LYS A 127 -10.70 -14.73 -3.31
N SER A 128 -10.51 -13.90 -2.28
CA SER A 128 -10.84 -14.25 -0.89
C SER A 128 -12.34 -14.46 -0.65
N LYS A 129 -13.23 -13.87 -1.45
CA LYS A 129 -14.69 -14.14 -1.37
C LYS A 129 -15.10 -15.44 -2.05
N LYS A 130 -14.35 -15.88 -3.07
CA LYS A 130 -14.70 -17.04 -3.89
C LYS A 130 -14.24 -18.36 -3.27
N HIS A 131 -13.16 -18.32 -2.48
CA HIS A 131 -12.71 -19.42 -1.66
C HIS A 131 -13.00 -19.10 -0.19
N ASN A 132 -14.18 -19.48 0.30
CA ASN A 132 -14.39 -19.67 1.73
C ASN A 132 -13.45 -20.81 2.16
N TYR A 133 -12.28 -20.47 2.71
CA TYR A 133 -11.47 -21.40 3.49
C TYR A 133 -12.18 -21.71 4.81
#